data_AF-A0A3D0SFW3-F1
#
_entry.id   AF-A0A3D0SFW3-F1
#
_cell.length_a   1.000
_cell.length_b   1.000
_cell.length_c   1.000
_cell.angle_alpha   90.00
_cell.angle_beta   90.00
_cell.angle_gamma   90.00
#
_symmetry.space_group_name_H-M   'P 1'
#
loop_
_entity.id
_entity.type
_entity.pdbx_description
1 polymer ?
#
loop_
_entity_poly.entity_id
_entity_poly.type
_entity_poly.pdbx_seq_one_letter_code
_entity_poly.pdbx_strand_id
1 'polypeptide(L)'
;NLELISTIATMETFQKIYRPEIYNANAVAGQRYKPNLKHPDHSVTQIVYDREERSQLAIEQGRFAEQHFIKPYQAVLEQWSANYTN
;
A
#
# COMPACT_ATOMS: atom_id res chain seq x y z
N ASN A 1 3.20 -18.57 -2.44
CA ASN A 1 3.72 -17.61 -1.44
C ASN A 1 4.20 -16.29 -2.03
N LEU A 2 5.08 -16.31 -3.04
CA LEU A 2 5.61 -15.06 -3.63
C LEU A 2 4.48 -14.16 -4.19
N GLU A 3 3.51 -14.77 -4.88
CA GLU A 3 2.33 -14.08 -5.44
C GLU A 3 1.45 -13.43 -4.35
N LEU A 4 1.31 -14.08 -3.19
CA LEU A 4 0.56 -13.54 -2.07
C LEU A 4 1.27 -12.32 -1.46
N ILE A 5 2.57 -12.45 -1.23
CA ILE A 5 3.40 -11.35 -0.72
C ILE A 5 3.41 -10.18 -1.70
N SER A 6 3.60 -10.45 -3.00
CA SER A 6 3.59 -9.41 -4.02
C SER A 6 2.25 -8.72 -4.10
N THR A 7 1.14 -9.46 -3.99
CA THR A 7 -0.21 -8.87 -3.98
C THR A 7 -0.41 -7.97 -2.77
N ILE A 8 -0.09 -8.43 -1.56
CA ILE A 8 -0.24 -7.61 -0.34
C ILE A 8 0.63 -6.35 -0.41
N ALA A 9 1.90 -6.47 -0.79
CA ALA A 9 2.84 -5.34 -0.90
C ALA A 9 2.41 -4.34 -1.98
N THR A 10 1.90 -4.84 -3.10
CA THR A 10 1.37 -4.02 -4.19
C THR A 10 0.14 -3.26 -3.73
N MET A 11 -0.81 -3.91 -3.05
CA MET A 11 -2.01 -3.25 -2.53
C MET A 11 -1.68 -2.18 -1.49
N GLU A 12 -0.78 -2.47 -0.55
CA GLU A 12 -0.34 -1.48 0.45
C GLU A 12 0.34 -0.26 -0.20
N THR A 13 1.21 -0.51 -1.19
CA THR A 13 1.90 0.55 -1.92
C THR A 13 0.92 1.41 -2.68
N PHE A 14 -0.02 0.81 -3.43
CA PHE A 14 -1.06 1.53 -4.14
C PHE A 14 -1.90 2.38 -3.19
N GLN A 15 -2.31 1.85 -2.02
CA GLN A 15 -3.06 2.64 -1.04
C GLN A 15 -2.32 3.90 -0.55
N LYS A 16 -0.98 3.84 -0.47
CA LYS A 16 -0.14 4.98 -0.07
C LYS A 16 0.02 6.00 -1.20
N ILE A 17 0.25 5.54 -2.43
CA ILE A 17 0.58 6.41 -3.57
C ILE A 17 -0.65 6.88 -4.36
N TYR A 18 -1.82 6.27 -4.18
CA TYR A 18 -3.08 6.68 -4.81
C TYR A 18 -3.67 7.92 -4.12
N ARG A 19 -2.87 8.99 -4.09
CA ARG A 19 -3.21 10.35 -3.68
C ARG A 19 -3.01 11.27 -4.88
N PRO A 20 -3.99 12.08 -5.28
CA PRO A 20 -3.89 12.89 -6.51
C PRO A 20 -2.70 13.84 -6.49
N GLU A 21 -2.27 14.30 -5.31
CA GLU A 21 -1.04 15.07 -5.08
C GLU A 21 0.24 14.34 -5.52
N ILE A 22 0.18 13.01 -5.65
CA ILE A 22 1.28 12.13 -6.02
C ILE A 22 1.12 11.58 -7.44
N TYR A 23 -0.04 11.05 -7.81
CA TYR A 23 -0.23 10.37 -9.11
C TYR A 23 -0.87 11.24 -10.20
N ASN A 24 -1.47 12.38 -9.82
CA ASN A 24 -2.18 13.27 -10.74
C ASN A 24 -1.61 14.70 -10.70
N ALA A 25 -0.30 14.81 -10.51
CA ALA A 25 0.43 16.07 -10.65
C ALA A 25 0.36 16.54 -12.11
N ASN A 26 0.19 17.84 -12.32
CA ASN A 26 0.07 18.38 -13.69
C ASN A 26 1.43 18.51 -14.40
N ALA A 27 2.53 18.23 -13.69
CA ALA A 27 3.89 18.23 -14.19
C ALA A 27 4.53 16.84 -14.06
N VAL A 28 5.42 16.51 -15.01
CA VAL A 28 6.21 15.27 -14.95
C VAL A 28 7.17 15.30 -13.76
N ALA A 29 7.39 14.13 -13.15
CA ALA A 29 8.36 13.99 -12.08
C ALA A 29 9.78 14.36 -12.59
N GLY A 30 10.54 15.10 -11.77
CA GLY A 30 11.94 15.34 -12.05
C GLY A 30 12.80 14.08 -11.93
N GLN A 31 14.09 14.17 -12.29
CA GLN A 31 15.04 13.05 -12.20
C GLN A 31 15.11 12.39 -10.81
N ARG A 32 14.81 13.16 -9.76
CA ARG A 32 14.59 12.67 -8.40
C ARG A 32 13.24 13.15 -7.92
N TYR A 33 12.33 12.22 -7.66
CA TYR A 33 11.01 12.53 -7.15
C TYR A 33 10.99 12.50 -5.61
N LYS A 34 10.41 13.53 -5.00
CA LYS A 34 10.10 13.56 -3.56
C LYS A 34 8.60 13.80 -3.41
N PRO A 35 7.82 12.81 -2.98
CA PRO A 35 6.37 12.97 -2.83
C PRO A 35 6.04 14.01 -1.75
N ASN A 36 5.00 14.80 -2.00
CA ASN A 36 4.50 15.80 -1.06
C ASN A 36 2.96 15.82 -1.09
N LEU A 37 2.33 15.43 0.02
CA LEU A 37 0.88 15.43 0.17
C LEU A 37 0.25 16.85 0.22
N LYS A 38 1.08 17.90 0.14
CA LYS A 38 0.64 19.30 0.03
C LYS A 38 1.04 19.92 -1.31
N HIS A 39 1.36 19.11 -2.32
CA HIS A 39 1.72 19.63 -3.65
C HIS A 39 0.49 20.31 -4.28
N PRO A 40 0.54 21.63 -4.58
CA PRO A 40 -0.65 22.36 -5.02
C PRO A 40 -0.99 22.12 -6.50
N ASP A 41 -0.01 21.70 -7.30
CA ASP A 41 -0.15 21.54 -8.75
C ASP A 41 -0.56 20.10 -9.11
N HIS A 42 -1.79 19.75 -8.76
CA HIS A 42 -2.40 18.48 -9.11
C HIS A 42 -3.87 18.66 -9.49
N SER A 43 -4.40 17.67 -10.20
CA SER A 43 -5.82 17.62 -10.53
C SER A 43 -6.54 16.63 -9.61
N VAL A 44 -7.70 17.01 -9.10
CA VAL A 44 -8.55 16.08 -8.33
C VAL A 44 -9.31 15.20 -9.32
N THR A 45 -9.27 13.87 -9.11
CA THR A 45 -10.04 12.95 -9.94
C THR A 45 -11.53 13.04 -9.63
N GLN A 46 -12.37 12.92 -10.65
CA GLN A 46 -13.83 12.75 -10.47
C GLN A 46 -14.21 11.34 -9.98
N ILE A 47 -13.22 10.47 -9.76
CA ILE A 47 -13.41 9.12 -9.22
C ILE A 47 -13.77 9.26 -7.74
N VAL A 48 -15.04 9.02 -7.43
CA VAL A 48 -15.50 8.89 -6.05
C VAL A 48 -15.23 7.47 -5.59
N TYR A 49 -14.30 7.33 -4.65
CA TYR A 49 -13.97 6.03 -4.08
C TYR A 49 -14.99 5.65 -3.01
N ASP A 50 -15.57 4.45 -3.11
CA ASP A 50 -16.39 3.90 -2.04
C ASP A 50 -15.50 3.50 -0.86
N ARG A 51 -15.52 4.36 0.18
CA ARG A 51 -14.69 4.16 1.37
C ARG A 51 -15.18 3.01 2.24
N GLU A 52 -16.47 2.68 2.18
CA GLU A 52 -17.05 1.59 2.94
C GLU A 52 -16.62 0.26 2.34
N GLU A 53 -16.82 0.08 1.03
CA GLU A 53 -16.35 -1.09 0.30
C GLU A 53 -14.84 -1.28 0.49
N ARG A 54 -14.04 -0.21 0.39
CA ARG A 54 -12.58 -0.27 0.64
C ARG A 54 -12.26 -0.83 2.02
N SER A 55 -12.99 -0.38 3.04
CA SER A 55 -12.73 -0.77 4.42
C SER A 55 -13.08 -2.23 4.63
N GLN A 56 -14.18 -2.72 4.03
CA GLN A 56 -14.53 -4.14 4.05
C GLN A 56 -13.47 -5.00 3.35
N LEU A 57 -13.05 -4.62 2.15
CA LEU A 57 -12.01 -5.34 1.41
C LEU A 57 -10.67 -5.37 2.16
N ALA A 58 -10.29 -4.29 2.84
CA ALA A 58 -9.07 -4.25 3.65
C ALA A 58 -9.13 -5.23 4.83
N ILE A 59 -10.31 -5.37 5.47
CA ILE A 59 -10.53 -6.36 6.54
C ILE A 59 -10.41 -7.78 5.99
N GLU A 60 -11.04 -8.08 4.86
CA GLU A 60 -10.99 -9.40 4.24
C GLU A 60 -9.56 -9.79 3.83
N GLN A 61 -8.83 -8.87 3.20
CA GLN A 61 -7.43 -9.06 2.85
C GLN A 61 -6.55 -9.28 4.07
N GLY A 62 -6.79 -8.53 5.16
CA GLY A 62 -6.09 -8.72 6.43
C GLY A 62 -6.30 -10.13 6.99
N ARG A 63 -7.55 -10.64 6.98
CA ARG A 63 -7.87 -12.01 7.41
C ARG A 63 -7.23 -13.06 6.52
N PHE A 64 -7.27 -12.87 5.20
CA PHE A 64 -6.65 -13.79 4.25
C PHE A 64 -5.13 -13.86 4.45
N ALA A 65 -4.47 -12.69 4.58
CA ALA A 65 -3.05 -12.61 4.89
C ALA A 65 -2.73 -13.27 6.25
N GLU A 66 -3.55 -13.05 7.28
CA GLU A 66 -3.37 -13.70 8.58
C GLU A 66 -3.39 -15.23 8.46
N GLN A 67 -4.40 -15.77 7.77
CA GLN A 67 -4.61 -17.22 7.65
C GLN A 67 -3.58 -17.90 6.77
N HIS A 68 -3.22 -17.31 5.63
CA HIS A 68 -2.40 -17.97 4.61
C HIS A 68 -0.93 -17.55 4.62
N PHE A 69 -0.59 -16.47 5.32
CA PHE A 69 0.78 -15.96 5.38
C PHE A 69 1.29 -15.79 6.81
N ILE A 70 0.59 -15.05 7.67
CA ILE A 70 1.12 -14.77 9.02
C ILE A 70 1.15 -16.04 9.88
N LYS A 71 0.03 -16.74 10.07
CA LYS A 71 -0.04 -17.94 10.92
C LYS A 71 0.88 -19.07 10.45
N PRO A 72 0.93 -19.43 9.16
CA PRO A 72 1.79 -20.52 8.70
C PRO A 72 3.29 -20.23 8.84
N TYR A 73 3.70 -18.96 8.79
CA TYR A 73 5.10 -18.55 8.81
C TYR A 73 5.49 -17.74 10.05
N GLN A 74 4.66 -17.74 11.10
CA GLN A 74 4.80 -16.86 12.27
C GLN A 74 6.20 -16.92 12.88
N ALA A 75 6.73 -18.11 13.16
CA ALA A 75 8.05 -18.27 13.77
C ALA A 75 9.18 -17.69 12.90
N VAL A 76 9.10 -17.86 11.57
CA VAL A 76 10.09 -17.31 10.62
C VAL A 76 9.98 -15.79 10.56
N LEU A 77 8.76 -15.24 10.53
CA LEU A 77 8.50 -13.81 10.53
C LEU A 77 8.95 -13.13 11.83
N GLU A 78 8.75 -13.78 12.98
CA GLU A 78 9.22 -13.33 14.29
C GLU A 78 10.76 -13.29 14.31
N GLN A 79 11.43 -14.35 13.90
CA GLN A 79 12.89 -14.38 13.82
C GLN A 79 13.44 -13.33 12.85
N TRP A 80 12.82 -13.18 11.68
CA TRP A 80 13.22 -12.17 10.70
C TRP A 80 13.06 -10.75 11.25
N SER A 81 11.91 -10.43 11.86
CA SER A 81 11.63 -9.09 12.38
C SER A 81 12.53 -8.72 13.57
N ALA A 82 12.88 -9.67 14.43
CA ALA A 82 13.84 -9.47 15.51
C ALA A 82 15.25 -9.10 15.00
N ASN A 83 15.62 -9.54 13.79
CA ASN A 83 16.93 -9.25 13.18
C ASN A 83 16.95 -7.97 12.34
N TYR A 84 15.80 -7.38 12.01
CA TYR A 84 15.71 -6.21 11.12
C TYR A 84 16.16 -4.90 11.78
N THR A 85 16.15 -4.82 13.11
CA THR A 85 16.57 -3.64 13.88
C THR A 85 18.03 -3.65 14.35
N ASN A 86 18.84 -4.63 13.92
CA ASN A 86 20.27 -4.69 14.19
C ASN A 86 21.11 -4.21 13.00
#